data_AF-W7PYT1-F1
#
_entry.id   AF-W7PYT1-F1
#
_cell.length_a   1.000
_cell.length_b   1.000
_cell.length_c   1.000
_cell.angle_alpha   90.00
_cell.angle_beta   90.00
_cell.angle_gamma   90.00
#
_symmetry.space_group_name_H-M   'P 1'
#
loop_
_entity.id
_entity.type
_entity.pdbx_description
1 polymer ?
#
loop_
_entity_poly.entity_id
_entity_poly.type
_entity_poly.pdbx_seq_one_letter_code
_entity_poly.pdbx_strand_id
1 'polypeptide(L)'
;MARQAAMLCQDPVFRLYLDRRRRYKHGLTNGQLPDGTHNQQDARDWLIAACRIKSRADLDHDEQAEKTFRQIRHRFNAWRAKNKGNP
;
A
#
# COMPACT_ATOMS: atom_id res chain seq x y z
N MET A 1 6.34 -4.73 13.48
CA MET A 1 5.93 -4.02 12.25
C MET A 1 5.78 -4.94 11.06
N ALA A 2 6.66 -5.93 10.87
CA ALA A 2 6.60 -6.89 9.75
C ALA A 2 5.26 -7.63 9.62
N ARG A 3 4.71 -8.10 10.75
CA ARG A 3 3.40 -8.78 10.77
C ARG A 3 2.25 -7.86 10.35
N GLN A 4 2.26 -6.61 10.80
CA GLN A 4 1.26 -5.61 10.42
C GLN A 4 1.36 -5.26 8.94
N ALA A 5 2.59 -5.13 8.41
CA ALA A 5 2.80 -4.92 6.98
C ALA A 5 2.31 -6.13 6.15
N ALA A 6 2.54 -7.35 6.62
CA ALA A 6 2.03 -8.55 5.97
C ALA A 6 0.49 -8.59 5.93
N MET A 7 -0.17 -8.28 7.05
CA MET A 7 -1.64 -8.17 7.11
C MET A 7 -2.15 -7.09 6.15
N LEU A 8 -1.49 -5.93 6.09
CA LEU A 8 -1.87 -4.85 5.19
C LEU A 8 -1.74 -5.25 3.70
N CYS A 9 -0.71 -6.00 3.33
CA CYS A 9 -0.55 -6.52 1.97
C CYS A 9 -1.64 -7.54 1.58
N GLN A 10 -2.16 -8.26 2.57
CA GLN A 10 -3.26 -9.21 2.36
C GLN A 10 -4.61 -8.52 2.17
N ASP A 11 -4.80 -7.30 2.70
CA ASP A 11 -6.04 -6.55 2.62
C ASP A 11 -6.39 -6.15 1.16
N PRO A 12 -7.53 -6.61 0.61
CA PRO A 12 -7.96 -6.25 -0.75
C PRO A 12 -8.17 -4.74 -0.94
N VAL A 13 -8.58 -4.03 0.10
CA VAL A 13 -8.80 -2.57 0.07
C VAL A 13 -7.47 -1.83 -0.08
N PHE A 14 -6.40 -2.38 0.50
CA PHE A 14 -5.05 -1.83 0.33
C PHE A 14 -4.55 -2.02 -1.10
N ARG A 15 -4.84 -3.16 -1.74
CA ARG A 15 -4.50 -3.41 -3.14
C ARG A 15 -5.23 -2.42 -4.07
N LEU A 16 -6.52 -2.19 -3.82
CA LEU A 16 -7.32 -1.17 -4.51
C LEU A 16 -6.71 0.24 -4.38
N TYR A 17 -6.24 0.60 -3.18
CA TYR A 17 -5.55 1.87 -2.97
C TYR A 17 -4.29 2.00 -3.85
N LEU A 18 -3.51 0.91 -4.00
CA LEU A 18 -2.33 0.90 -4.86
C LEU A 18 -2.70 1.04 -6.34
N ASP A 19 -3.74 0.36 -6.80
CA ASP A 19 -4.26 0.50 -8.17
C ASP A 19 -4.60 1.97 -8.46
N ARG A 20 -5.41 2.60 -7.61
CA ARG A 20 -5.81 4.00 -7.80
C ARG A 20 -4.64 4.97 -7.70
N ARG A 21 -3.69 4.70 -6.81
CA ARG A 21 -2.47 5.52 -6.69
C ARG A 21 -1.59 5.39 -7.93
N ARG A 22 -1.39 4.18 -8.46
CA ARG A 22 -0.63 3.95 -9.70
C ARG A 22 -1.35 4.60 -10.88
N ARG A 23 -2.68 4.45 -10.96
CA ARG A 23 -3.53 5.10 -11.96
C ARG A 23 -3.32 6.62 -11.97
N TYR A 24 -3.43 7.26 -10.81
CA TYR A 24 -3.22 8.70 -10.66
C TYR A 24 -1.79 9.12 -11.02
N LYS A 25 -0.78 8.39 -10.54
CA LYS A 25 0.64 8.72 -10.78
C LYS A 25 1.02 8.64 -12.27
N HIS A 26 0.45 7.69 -13.01
CA HIS A 26 0.75 7.45 -14.42
C HIS A 26 -0.29 8.07 -15.36
N GLY A 27 -1.30 8.78 -14.85
CA GLY A 27 -2.38 9.36 -15.66
C GLY A 27 -3.20 8.32 -16.42
N LEU A 28 -3.27 7.09 -15.91
CA LEU A 28 -3.97 5.99 -16.57
C LEU A 28 -5.48 6.11 -16.36
N THR A 29 -6.26 5.55 -17.30
CA THR A 29 -7.72 5.42 -17.14
C THR A 29 -8.10 4.09 -16.48
N ASN A 30 -9.35 3.96 -16.03
CA ASN A 30 -9.88 2.70 -15.47
C ASN A 30 -9.73 1.51 -16.42
N GLY A 31 -9.77 1.74 -17.74
CA GLY A 31 -9.59 0.67 -18.74
C GLY A 31 -8.14 0.21 -18.90
N GLN A 32 -7.15 1.07 -18.61
CA GLN A 32 -5.74 0.74 -18.75
C GLN A 32 -5.16 0.07 -17.50
N LEU A 33 -5.67 0.41 -16.33
CA LEU A 33 -5.33 -0.25 -15.08
C LEU A 33 -6.62 -0.46 -14.31
N PRO A 34 -7.30 -1.62 -14.46
CA PRO A 34 -8.48 -1.96 -13.68
C PRO A 34 -8.21 -2.01 -12.18
N ASP A 35 -9.26 -1.91 -11.38
CA ASP A 35 -9.18 -2.20 -9.94
C ASP A 35 -8.98 -3.72 -9.75
N GLY A 36 -8.05 -4.13 -8.88
CA GLY A 36 -7.69 -5.53 -8.66
C GLY A 36 -6.48 -6.02 -9.47
N THR A 37 -5.72 -5.13 -10.12
CA THR A 37 -4.50 -5.53 -10.84
C THR A 37 -3.34 -5.85 -9.91
N HIS A 38 -3.28 -5.22 -8.73
CA HIS A 38 -2.26 -5.54 -7.74
C HIS A 38 -2.65 -6.77 -6.92
N ASN A 39 -1.73 -7.71 -6.83
CA ASN A 39 -1.83 -8.86 -5.93
C ASN A 39 -1.09 -8.61 -4.60
N GLN A 40 -1.07 -9.63 -3.73
CA GLN A 40 -0.38 -9.54 -2.44
C GLN A 40 1.14 -9.34 -2.57
N GLN A 41 1.77 -9.94 -3.59
CA GLN A 41 3.19 -9.78 -3.86
C GLN A 41 3.48 -8.35 -4.32
N ASP A 42 2.70 -7.80 -5.24
CA ASP A 42 2.87 -6.40 -5.67
C ASP A 42 2.73 -5.42 -4.50
N ALA A 43 1.76 -5.66 -3.60
CA ALA A 43 1.59 -4.84 -2.41
C ALA A 43 2.81 -4.94 -1.47
N ARG A 44 3.41 -6.13 -1.35
CA ARG A 44 4.64 -6.35 -0.60
C ARG A 44 5.81 -5.64 -1.25
N ASP A 45 6.06 -5.84 -2.53
CA ASP A 45 7.19 -5.24 -3.26
C ASP A 45 7.11 -3.72 -3.25
N TRP A 46 5.91 -3.18 -3.43
CA TRP A 46 5.67 -1.74 -3.31
C TRP A 46 6.01 -1.24 -1.90
N LEU A 47 5.61 -1.96 -0.85
CA LEU A 47 5.86 -1.56 0.53
C LEU A 47 7.35 -1.64 0.89
N ILE A 48 8.05 -2.67 0.41
CA ILE A 48 9.49 -2.85 0.56
C ILE A 48 10.22 -1.68 -0.13
N ALA A 49 9.87 -1.38 -1.39
CA ALA A 49 10.46 -0.27 -2.14
C ALA A 49 10.14 1.10 -1.51
N ALA A 50 8.91 1.30 -1.02
CA ALA A 50 8.49 2.55 -0.40
C ALA A 50 9.20 2.79 0.94
N CYS A 51 9.44 1.74 1.72
CA CYS A 51 10.15 1.81 3.00
C CYS A 51 11.68 1.73 2.83
N ARG A 52 12.19 1.54 1.60
CA ARG A 52 13.63 1.40 1.27
C ARG A 52 14.33 0.25 2.01
N ILE A 53 13.60 -0.84 2.25
CA ILE A 53 14.10 -2.06 2.90
C ILE A 53 14.26 -3.18 1.88
N LYS A 54 14.83 -4.32 2.28
CA LYS A 54 14.95 -5.51 1.43
C LYS A 54 13.92 -6.57 1.81
N SER A 55 13.53 -6.61 3.08
CA SER A 55 12.55 -7.55 3.60
C SER A 55 11.61 -6.87 4.58
N ARG A 56 10.39 -7.39 4.72
CA ARG A 56 9.43 -6.91 5.73
C ARG A 56 9.96 -7.04 7.16
N ALA A 57 10.85 -8.01 7.40
CA ALA A 57 11.50 -8.20 8.70
C ALA A 57 12.34 -6.97 9.09
N ASP A 58 12.91 -6.26 8.12
CA ASP A 58 13.71 -5.06 8.36
C ASP A 58 12.87 -3.94 9.01
N LEU A 59 11.54 -3.93 8.83
CA LEU A 59 10.65 -2.96 9.50
C LEU A 59 10.69 -3.04 11.02
N ASP A 60 11.07 -4.18 11.59
CA ASP A 60 11.19 -4.35 13.04
C ASP A 60 12.56 -3.90 13.58
N HIS A 61 13.55 -3.70 12.69
CA HIS A 61 14.91 -3.31 13.05
C HIS A 61 15.28 -1.89 12.59
N ASP A 62 14.57 -1.34 11.60
CA ASP A 62 14.81 -0.02 11.02
C ASP A 62 13.68 0.96 11.40
N GLU A 63 14.00 1.89 12.31
CA GLU A 63 13.07 2.93 12.76
C GLU A 63 12.63 3.89 11.64
N GLN A 64 13.45 4.11 10.61
CA GLN A 64 13.10 4.96 9.46
C GLN A 64 12.08 4.25 8.57
N ALA A 65 12.30 2.95 8.33
CA ALA A 65 11.35 2.12 7.61
C ALA A 65 10.02 2.04 8.36
N GLU A 66 10.04 1.88 9.68
CA GLU A 66 8.84 1.92 10.52
C GLU A 66 8.08 3.25 10.40
N LYS A 67 8.77 4.39 10.54
CA LYS A 67 8.14 5.72 10.41
C LYS A 67 7.46 5.87 9.04
N THR A 68 8.13 5.41 7.98
CA THR A 68 7.59 5.43 6.62
C THR A 68 6.36 4.55 6.49
N PHE A 69 6.40 3.33 7.04
CA PHE A 69 5.24 2.43 7.08
C PHE A 69 4.05 3.04 7.84
N ARG A 70 4.29 3.67 8.99
CA ARG A 70 3.24 4.36 9.76
C ARG A 70 2.60 5.49 8.95
N GLN A 71 3.39 6.28 8.20
CA GLN A 71 2.88 7.33 7.31
C GLN A 71 2.03 6.75 6.17
N ILE A 72 2.49 5.66 5.53
CA ILE A 72 1.72 4.96 4.48
C ILE A 72 0.38 4.50 5.06
N ARG A 73 0.39 3.86 6.24
CA ARG A 73 -0.82 3.35 6.88
C ARG A 73 -1.79 4.49 7.22
N HIS A 74 -1.28 5.62 7.69
CA HIS A 74 -2.10 6.80 7.97
C HIS A 74 -2.75 7.36 6.69
N ARG A 75 -1.98 7.50 5.60
CA ARG A 75 -2.51 7.94 4.30
C ARG A 75 -3.55 6.97 3.74
N PHE A 76 -3.30 5.66 3.85
CA PHE A 76 -4.26 4.63 3.47
C PHE A 76 -5.55 4.74 4.29
N ASN A 77 -5.47 4.87 5.60
CA ASN A 77 -6.65 5.02 6.46
C ASN A 77 -7.44 6.29 6.15
N ALA A 78 -6.77 7.42 5.89
CA ALA A 78 -7.41 8.66 5.48
C ALA A 78 -8.11 8.52 4.12
N TRP A 79 -7.44 7.90 3.14
CA TRP A 79 -8.03 7.60 1.83
C TRP A 79 -9.24 6.65 1.96
N ARG A 80 -9.10 5.61 2.79
CA ARG A 80 -10.16 4.63 3.07
C ARG A 80 -11.34 5.33 3.73
N ALA A 81 -11.14 6.19 4.71
CA ALA A 81 -12.21 6.96 5.34
C ALA A 81 -12.96 7.84 4.33
N LYS A 82 -12.24 8.52 3.43
CA LYS A 82 -12.84 9.30 2.34
C LYS A 82 -13.62 8.44 1.34
N ASN A 83 -13.14 7.24 1.02
CA ASN A 83 -13.82 6.33 0.10
C ASN A 83 -14.95 5.52 0.75
N LYS A 84 -14.95 5.34 2.07
CA LYS A 84 -16.03 4.67 2.81
C LYS A 84 -17.31 5.51 2.92
N GLY A 85 -17.23 6.81 2.59
CA GLY A 85 -18.37 7.72 2.51
C GLY A 85 -19.04 7.76 1.12
N ASN A 86 -18.57 6.98 0.15
CA ASN A 86 -19.21 6.83 -1.14
C ASN A 86 -19.65 5.36 -1.30
N PRO A 87 -20.90 5.01 -0.93
CA PRO A 87 -21.48 3.69 -1.23
C PRO A 87 -21.48 3.40 -2.74
#